data_AF-A0A163HSF4-F1
#
_entry.id   AF-A0A163HSF4-F1
#
_cell.length_a   1.000
_cell.length_b   1.000
_cell.length_c   1.000
_cell.angle_alpha   90.00
_cell.angle_beta   90.00
_cell.angle_gamma   90.00
#
_symmetry.space_group_name_H-M   'P 1'
#
loop_
_entity.id
_entity.type
_entity.pdbx_description
1 polymer ?
#
loop_
_entity_poly.entity_id
_entity_poly.type
_entity_poly.pdbx_seq_one_letter_code
_entity_poly.pdbx_strand_id
1 'polypeptide(L)'
;MDLRVHLNDVRAAVPIFTRDISYVNNALVRPIVAYINSKRTFIPVNCRVVKQVGEFDGSWTLYDSGLMEEVSREMYDAFARDVLDDRTVRKRRIKKVGIWTLQLAAQALFLGLAGNMA
;
A
#
# COMPACT_ATOMS: atom_id res chain seq x y z
N MET A 1 19.25 -9.98 -5.78
CA MET A 1 19.41 -9.24 -4.52
C MET A 1 18.07 -9.15 -3.82
N ASP A 2 17.99 -9.55 -2.56
CA ASP A 2 16.77 -9.40 -1.75
C ASP A 2 16.91 -8.18 -0.83
N LEU A 3 16.02 -7.20 -0.98
CA LEU A 3 15.98 -5.99 -0.18
C LEU A 3 14.87 -6.09 0.86
N ARG A 4 15.22 -5.78 2.10
CA ARG A 4 14.26 -5.63 3.20
C ARG A 4 14.46 -4.26 3.81
N VAL A 5 13.51 -3.37 3.54
CA VAL A 5 13.55 -1.97 3.98
C VAL A 5 12.53 -1.79 5.10
N HIS A 6 12.97 -1.21 6.20
CA HIS A 6 12.08 -0.81 7.29
C HIS A 6 11.98 0.70 7.32
N LEU A 7 10.78 1.20 7.07
CA LEU A 7 10.49 2.64 7.13
C LEU A 7 9.85 2.95 8.47
N ASN A 8 10.56 3.70 9.31
CA ASN A 8 10.12 4.04 10.67
C ASN A 8 9.48 5.43 10.69
N ASP A 9 8.18 5.49 11.00
CA ASP A 9 7.36 6.70 11.11
C ASP A 9 7.58 7.73 9.99
N VAL A 10 7.66 7.24 8.75
CA VAL A 10 7.93 8.09 7.60
C VAL A 10 6.69 8.85 7.14
N ARG A 11 6.92 10.04 6.58
CA ARG A 11 5.87 10.87 5.96
C ARG A 11 6.23 11.11 4.50
N ALA A 12 5.21 11.08 3.65
CA ALA A 12 5.36 11.30 2.21
C ALA A 12 4.39 12.39 1.73
N ALA A 13 4.79 13.11 0.70
CA ALA A 13 3.96 14.10 0.01
C ALA A 13 4.14 13.98 -1.51
N VAL A 14 3.09 14.25 -2.27
CA VAL A 14 3.16 14.30 -3.74
C VAL A 14 3.52 15.73 -4.15
N PRO A 15 4.62 15.95 -4.88
CA PRO A 15 4.97 17.27 -5.41
C PRO A 15 3.89 17.79 -6.37
N ILE A 16 3.63 19.10 -6.35
CA ILE A 16 2.64 19.75 -7.23
C ILE A 16 3.13 19.76 -8.69
N PHE A 17 4.45 19.86 -8.89
CA PHE A 17 5.10 19.83 -10.21
C PHE A 17 5.94 18.57 -10.35
N THR A 18 5.69 17.82 -11.42
CA THR A 18 6.28 16.50 -11.66
C THR A 18 7.11 16.55 -12.95
N ARG A 19 8.23 17.30 -12.96
CA ARG A 19 9.05 17.40 -14.19
C ARG A 19 9.84 16.13 -14.49
N ASP A 20 10.14 15.31 -13.47
CA ASP A 20 11.09 14.19 -13.62
C ASP A 20 10.58 12.84 -13.09
N ILE A 21 9.28 12.70 -12.75
CA ILE A 21 8.76 11.44 -12.19
C ILE A 21 8.39 10.46 -13.33
N SER A 22 9.41 9.86 -13.95
CA SER A 22 9.23 9.07 -15.19
C SER A 22 9.10 7.55 -15.00
N TYR A 23 8.92 7.00 -13.80
CA TYR A 23 9.11 5.53 -13.64
C TYR A 23 7.98 4.75 -13.00
N VAL A 24 6.82 5.37 -12.87
CA VAL A 24 5.76 4.81 -12.04
C VAL A 24 4.39 5.22 -12.57
N ASN A 25 3.47 4.27 -12.74
CA ASN A 25 2.08 4.56 -13.11
C ASN A 25 1.48 5.55 -12.10
N ASN A 26 1.12 6.74 -12.60
CA ASN A 26 0.60 7.86 -11.80
C ASN A 26 -0.64 7.49 -10.96
N ALA A 27 -1.35 6.42 -11.33
CA ALA A 27 -2.56 5.97 -10.66
C ALA A 27 -2.35 5.59 -9.17
N LEU A 28 -1.23 4.96 -8.79
CA LEU A 28 -1.02 4.49 -7.41
C LEU A 28 -0.17 5.42 -6.55
N VAL A 29 0.45 6.46 -7.11
CA VAL A 29 1.29 7.39 -6.33
C VAL A 29 0.53 7.97 -5.14
N ARG A 30 -0.68 8.50 -5.37
CA ARG A 30 -1.52 9.06 -4.30
C ARG A 30 -1.97 8.00 -3.29
N PRO A 31 -2.49 6.82 -3.72
CA PRO A 31 -2.74 5.71 -2.81
C PRO A 31 -1.55 5.27 -1.94
N ILE A 32 -0.34 5.19 -2.52
CA ILE A 32 0.89 4.82 -1.79
C ILE A 32 1.23 5.88 -0.75
N VAL A 33 1.20 7.17 -1.12
CA VAL A 33 1.43 8.27 -0.17
C VAL A 33 0.41 8.24 0.97
N ALA A 34 -0.88 8.01 0.66
CA ALA A 34 -1.91 7.88 1.67
C ALA A 34 -1.68 6.66 2.59
N TYR A 35 -1.24 5.53 2.03
CA TYR A 35 -0.89 4.35 2.79
C TYR A 35 0.29 4.60 3.73
N ILE A 36 1.37 5.20 3.23
CA ILE A 36 2.53 5.59 4.04
C ILE A 36 2.08 6.44 5.22
N ASN A 37 1.35 7.53 4.97
CA ASN A 37 0.92 8.46 6.01
C ASN A 37 -0.13 7.86 6.97
N SER A 38 -0.80 6.76 6.60
CA SER A 38 -1.76 6.06 7.46
C SER A 38 -1.10 5.15 8.50
N LYS A 39 0.16 4.73 8.28
CA LYS A 39 0.92 3.90 9.21
C LYS A 39 1.72 4.83 10.13
N ARG A 40 1.53 4.68 11.45
CA ARG A 40 2.18 5.51 12.50
C ARG A 40 3.33 4.79 13.22
N THR A 41 3.74 3.62 12.73
CA THR A 41 4.74 2.76 13.36
C THR A 41 5.86 2.46 12.38
N PHE A 42 5.97 1.24 11.89
CA PHE A 42 6.93 0.88 10.84
C PHE A 42 6.21 0.25 9.65
N ILE A 43 6.77 0.45 8.46
CA ILE A 43 6.31 -0.17 7.22
C ILE A 43 7.44 -1.10 6.74
N PRO A 44 7.25 -2.43 6.78
CA PRO A 44 8.18 -3.36 6.17
C PRO A 44 7.93 -3.41 4.66
N VAL A 45 8.94 -3.14 3.86
CA VAL A 45 8.88 -3.26 2.39
C VAL A 45 9.92 -4.28 1.96
N ASN A 46 9.45 -5.35 1.33
CA ASN A 46 10.30 -6.43 0.83
C ASN A 46 10.21 -6.48 -0.68
N CYS A 47 11.36 -6.42 -1.35
CA CYS A 47 11.44 -6.54 -2.80
C CYS A 47 12.69 -7.32 -3.22
N ARG A 48 12.65 -7.88 -4.43
CA ARG A 48 13.74 -8.66 -4.99
C ARG A 48 14.15 -8.03 -6.31
N VAL A 49 15.39 -7.60 -6.39
CA VAL A 49 15.97 -7.00 -7.60
C VAL A 49 16.87 -8.03 -8.28
N VAL A 50 16.72 -8.18 -9.59
CA VAL A 50 17.47 -9.14 -10.40
C VAL A 50 18.15 -8.39 -11.54
N LYS A 51 19.49 -8.39 -11.51
CA LYS A 51 20.34 -7.75 -12.51
C LYS A 51 21.51 -8.66 -12.85
N GLN A 52 21.94 -8.67 -14.11
CA GLN A 52 23.09 -9.47 -14.53
C GLN A 52 24.40 -8.83 -14.07
N VAL A 53 25.38 -9.66 -13.70
CA VAL A 53 26.68 -9.15 -13.22
C VAL A 53 27.42 -8.35 -14.30
N GLY A 54 27.32 -8.76 -15.56
CA GLY A 54 27.95 -8.03 -16.68
C GLY A 54 27.36 -6.64 -16.94
N GLU A 55 26.16 -6.34 -16.45
CA GLU A 55 25.57 -4.99 -16.54
C GLU A 55 26.22 -4.00 -15.55
N PHE A 56 27.11 -4.47 -14.67
CA PHE A 56 27.90 -3.62 -13.78
C PHE A 56 29.28 -3.27 -14.35
N ASP A 57 29.68 -3.82 -15.51
CA ASP A 57 31.00 -3.58 -16.08
C ASP A 57 31.19 -2.10 -16.43
N GLY A 58 32.19 -1.46 -15.81
CA GLY A 58 32.47 -0.04 -15.98
C GLY A 58 31.61 0.90 -15.12
N SER A 59 30.69 0.36 -14.32
CA SER A 59 29.90 1.15 -13.35
C SER A 59 30.64 1.29 -12.02
N TRP A 60 30.60 2.50 -11.45
CA TRP A 60 31.18 2.85 -10.15
C TRP A 60 30.09 3.13 -9.09
N THR A 61 28.84 3.34 -9.51
CA THR A 61 27.72 3.71 -8.63
C THR A 61 26.46 2.88 -8.92
N LEU A 62 25.40 3.10 -8.12
CA LEU A 62 24.09 2.50 -8.37
C LEU A 62 23.35 3.19 -9.53
N TYR A 63 23.75 4.41 -9.87
CA TYR A 63 23.07 5.23 -10.87
C TYR A 63 23.56 4.93 -12.29
N ASP A 64 24.87 4.85 -12.49
CA ASP A 64 25.49 4.49 -13.77
C ASP A 64 25.31 3.01 -14.13
N SER A 65 25.18 2.11 -13.16
CA SER A 65 24.75 0.73 -13.40
C SER A 65 23.26 0.61 -13.78
N GLY A 66 22.44 1.65 -13.55
CA GLY A 66 20.99 1.58 -13.68
C GLY A 66 20.29 0.76 -12.58
N LEU A 67 21.04 0.23 -11.61
CA LEU A 67 20.49 -0.55 -10.49
C LEU A 67 19.49 0.27 -9.66
N MET A 68 19.70 1.58 -9.53
CA MET A 68 18.77 2.46 -8.81
C MET A 68 17.37 2.48 -9.45
N GLU A 69 17.26 2.39 -10.77
CA GLU A 69 15.97 2.37 -11.46
C GLU A 69 15.22 1.06 -11.18
N GLU A 70 15.92 -0.07 -11.23
CA GLU A 70 15.36 -1.38 -10.90
C GLU A 70 14.91 -1.47 -9.44
N VAL A 71 15.74 -0.97 -8.51
CA VAL A 71 15.37 -0.87 -7.09
C VAL A 71 14.12 -0.02 -6.92
N SER A 72 14.05 1.14 -7.59
CA SER A 72 12.90 2.04 -7.50
C SER A 72 11.62 1.40 -8.03
N ARG A 73 11.71 0.66 -9.15
CA ARG A 73 10.60 -0.09 -9.75
C ARG A 73 10.10 -1.20 -8.84
N GLU A 74 11.00 -2.03 -8.33
CA GLU A 74 10.65 -3.15 -7.45
C GLU A 74 10.10 -2.66 -6.10
N MET A 75 10.61 -1.54 -5.59
CA MET A 75 10.06 -0.90 -4.39
C MET A 75 8.65 -0.35 -4.64
N TYR A 76 8.40 0.26 -5.79
CA TYR A 76 7.05 0.69 -6.17
C TYR A 76 6.08 -0.49 -6.24
N ASP A 77 6.47 -1.58 -6.90
CA ASP A 77 5.61 -2.77 -7.02
C ASP A 77 5.32 -3.42 -5.65
N ALA A 78 6.31 -3.42 -4.75
CA ALA A 78 6.08 -3.85 -3.36
C ALA A 78 5.04 -2.97 -2.65
N PHE A 79 5.14 -1.65 -2.76
CA PHE A 79 4.13 -0.75 -2.20
C PHE A 79 2.76 -0.91 -2.86
N ALA A 80 2.72 -1.11 -4.18
CA ALA A 80 1.47 -1.32 -4.90
C ALA A 80 0.73 -2.55 -4.36
N ARG A 81 1.45 -3.66 -4.13
CA ARG A 81 0.90 -4.87 -3.50
C ARG A 81 0.36 -4.58 -2.10
N ASP A 82 1.16 -3.94 -1.24
CA ASP A 82 0.76 -3.62 0.14
C ASP A 82 -0.50 -2.73 0.20
N VAL A 83 -0.59 -1.73 -0.68
CA VAL A 83 -1.74 -0.82 -0.77
C VAL A 83 -3.00 -1.57 -1.21
N LEU A 84 -2.88 -2.45 -2.19
CA LEU A 84 -4.00 -3.24 -2.69
C LEU A 84 -4.49 -4.22 -1.62
N ASP A 85 -3.58 -4.89 -0.92
CA ASP A 85 -3.91 -5.81 0.17
C ASP A 85 -4.57 -5.08 1.35
N ASP A 86 -4.04 -3.94 1.78
CA ASP A 86 -4.63 -3.15 2.86
C ASP A 86 -6.05 -2.67 2.51
N ARG A 87 -6.30 -2.30 1.24
CA ARG A 87 -7.65 -1.97 0.74
C ARG A 87 -8.59 -3.17 0.77
N THR A 88 -8.15 -4.36 0.35
CA THR A 88 -9.01 -5.55 0.34
C THR A 88 -9.36 -5.98 1.77
N VAL A 89 -8.40 -5.96 2.69
CA VAL A 89 -8.60 -6.26 4.11
C VAL A 89 -9.60 -5.27 4.73
N ARG A 90 -9.46 -3.97 4.48
CA ARG A 90 -10.42 -2.96 4.95
C ARG A 90 -11.83 -3.20 4.41
N LYS A 91 -11.98 -3.47 3.11
CA LYS A 91 -13.28 -3.78 2.51
C LYS A 91 -13.96 -5.00 3.16
N ARG A 92 -13.20 -6.06 3.44
CA ARG A 92 -13.71 -7.26 4.13
C ARG A 92 -14.20 -6.95 5.54
N ARG A 93 -13.43 -6.13 6.30
CA ARG A 93 -13.83 -5.69 7.65
C ARG A 93 -15.13 -4.90 7.62
N ILE A 94 -15.26 -3.93 6.71
CA ILE A 94 -16.48 -3.12 6.57
C ILE A 94 -17.68 -3.99 6.21
N LYS A 95 -17.55 -4.92 5.26
CA LYS A 95 -18.64 -5.85 4.91
C LYS A 95 -19.07 -6.71 6.09
N LYS A 96 -18.10 -7.24 6.86
CA LYS A 96 -18.39 -8.05 8.04
C LYS A 96 -19.18 -7.22 9.05
N VAL A 97 -18.68 -6.06 9.45
CA VAL A 97 -19.37 -5.19 10.42
C VAL A 97 -20.75 -4.76 9.89
N GLY A 98 -20.88 -4.41 8.61
CA GLY A 98 -22.14 -4.05 7.98
C GLY A 98 -23.22 -5.12 8.10
N ILE A 99 -22.86 -6.39 7.89
CA ILE A 99 -23.77 -7.52 8.06
C ILE A 99 -24.22 -7.63 9.53
N TRP A 100 -23.28 -7.54 10.47
CA TRP A 100 -23.59 -7.61 11.91
C TRP A 100 -24.50 -6.46 12.34
N THR A 101 -24.25 -5.24 11.88
CA THR A 101 -25.10 -4.07 12.20
C THR A 101 -26.50 -4.21 11.62
N LEU A 102 -26.63 -4.78 10.42
CA LEU A 102 -27.94 -5.00 9.79
C LEU A 102 -28.74 -6.08 10.53
N GLN A 103 -28.07 -7.15 10.97
CA GLN A 103 -28.68 -8.20 11.80
C GLN A 103 -29.18 -7.66 13.14
N LEU A 104 -28.36 -6.85 13.83
CA LEU A 104 -28.73 -6.18 15.09
C LEU A 104 -29.94 -5.24 14.89
N ALA A 105 -29.95 -4.45 13.82
CA ALA A 105 -31.07 -3.57 13.51
C ALA A 105 -32.37 -4.35 13.23
N ALA A 106 -32.28 -5.45 12.47
CA ALA A 106 -33.43 -6.32 12.22
C ALA A 106 -33.96 -6.95 13.51
N GLN A 107 -33.09 -7.45 14.40
CA GLN A 107 -33.47 -7.97 15.71
C GLN A 107 -34.14 -6.90 16.58
N ALA A 108 -33.59 -5.69 16.62
CA ALA A 108 -34.19 -4.57 17.34
C ALA A 108 -35.58 -4.20 16.81
N LEU A 109 -35.77 -4.22 15.48
CA LEU A 109 -37.07 -4.00 14.85
C LEU A 109 -38.08 -5.10 15.21
N PHE A 110 -37.68 -6.38 15.14
CA PHE A 110 -38.56 -7.50 15.52
C PHE A 110 -38.94 -7.46 17.00
N LEU A 111 -37.99 -7.16 17.90
CA LEU A 111 -38.27 -7.01 19.33
C LEU A 111 -39.17 -5.80 19.60
N GLY A 112 -38.97 -4.67 18.91
CA GLY A 112 -39.81 -3.49 19.03
C GLY A 112 -41.25 -3.71 18.54
N LEU A 113 -41.42 -4.49 17.47
CA LEU A 113 -42.74 -4.86 16.96
C LEU A 113 -43.42 -5.93 17.83
N ALA A 114 -42.67 -6.91 18.35
CA ALA A 114 -43.20 -7.93 19.25
C ALA A 114 -43.59 -7.36 20.62
N GLY A 115 -42.84 -6.39 21.15
CA GLY A 115 -43.17 -5.69 22.39
C GLY A 115 -44.38 -4.76 22.30
N ASN A 116 -44.85 -4.42 21.09
CA ASN A 116 -46.09 -3.67 20.86
C ASN A 116 -47.31 -4.59 20.64
N MET A 117 -47.14 -5.91 20.67
CA MET A 117 -48.19 -6.93 20.50
C MET A 117 -48.37 -7.82 21.74
N ALA A 118 -47.97 -7.34 22.93
CA ALA A 118 -48.20 -7.96 24.24
C ALA A 118 -48.91 -7.00 25.20
#